data_AF-A0A0G2EZE3-F1
#
_entry.id   AF-A0A0G2EZE3-F1
#
_cell.length_a   1.000
_cell.length_b   1.000
_cell.length_c   1.000
_cell.angle_alpha   90.00
_cell.angle_beta   90.00
_cell.angle_gamma   90.00
#
_symmetry.space_group_name_H-M   'P 1'
#
loop_
_entity.id
_entity.type
_entity.pdbx_description
1 polymer ?
#
loop_
_entity_poly.entity_id
_entity_poly.type
_entity_poly.pdbx_seq_one_letter_code
_entity_poly.pdbx_strand_id
1 'polypeptide(L)'
;MLGVTISLLSAVSAANAYTVIVHDQFMRKNIDALVMPGQYKSHMHSFFGSDAITKDKPTSAQLQQGCASGENPNDLSVYWVPTLYHVSGSSRTEIVPQRFSTYYENILYADAPIPQDFSAIAGSALASSQAELDSKTVGLSWFCEGDDAPADKEAAAFPTSTCSTHLQTILMFPDCVEPSSLNATYSASSFRTTNYCPAGWNRIPRLRFSIRYDLRKILPDGWSGAPPLELSSGPSYSMHGDFINGWFEDAAQNMFDYAKDKREFARVDGARGDGKSGPTFRRE
;
A
#
# COMPACT_ATOMS: atom_id res chain seq x y z
N MET A 1 -13.33 -35.46 39.22
CA MET A 1 -12.61 -34.19 38.98
C MET A 1 -11.36 -34.52 38.16
N LEU A 2 -11.45 -34.45 36.84
CA LEU A 2 -10.27 -34.49 35.97
C LEU A 2 -9.89 -33.04 35.67
N GLY A 3 -8.71 -32.62 36.12
CA GLY A 3 -8.16 -31.30 35.81
C GLY A 3 -7.65 -31.27 34.38
N VAL A 4 -8.24 -30.41 33.56
CA VAL A 4 -7.73 -30.08 32.23
C VAL A 4 -6.61 -29.06 32.42
N THR A 5 -5.36 -29.48 32.24
CA THR A 5 -4.23 -28.57 32.05
C THR A 5 -4.35 -27.92 30.67
N ILE A 6 -4.70 -26.63 30.65
CA ILE A 6 -4.61 -25.78 29.46
C ILE A 6 -3.14 -25.43 29.27
N SER A 7 -2.46 -26.11 28.35
CA SER A 7 -1.15 -25.66 27.86
C SER A 7 -1.37 -24.44 26.97
N LEU A 8 -1.00 -23.25 27.45
CA LEU A 8 -0.80 -22.09 26.58
C LEU A 8 0.40 -22.38 25.67
N LEU A 9 0.14 -22.67 24.40
CA LEU A 9 1.16 -22.53 23.36
C LEU A 9 1.36 -21.02 23.11
N SER A 10 2.42 -20.46 23.67
CA SER A 10 2.94 -19.16 23.28
C SER A 10 3.49 -19.28 21.85
N ALA A 11 2.70 -18.88 20.85
CA ALA A 11 3.24 -18.66 19.51
C ALA A 11 4.21 -17.47 19.60
N VAL A 12 5.51 -17.74 19.49
CA VAL A 12 6.51 -16.70 19.27
C VAL A 12 6.30 -16.20 17.85
N SER A 13 5.48 -15.16 17.68
CA SER A 13 5.38 -14.46 16.42
C SER A 13 6.76 -13.92 16.07
N ALA A 14 7.28 -14.29 14.89
CA ALA A 14 8.51 -13.71 14.37
C ALA A 14 8.32 -12.20 14.30
N ALA A 15 9.12 -11.48 15.08
CA ALA A 15 9.01 -10.05 15.21
C ALA A 15 9.57 -9.38 13.94
N ASN A 16 8.72 -8.67 13.19
CA ASN A 16 9.10 -7.97 11.96
C ASN A 16 9.13 -6.47 12.26
N ALA A 17 10.31 -5.84 12.18
CA ALA A 17 10.41 -4.40 12.25
C ALA A 17 9.54 -3.77 11.14
N TYR A 18 8.74 -2.77 11.49
CA TYR A 18 7.94 -2.04 10.53
C TYR A 18 7.86 -0.55 10.87
N THR A 19 7.68 0.28 9.84
CA THR A 19 7.22 1.67 10.00
C THR A 19 5.88 1.85 9.30
N VAL A 20 5.08 2.79 9.79
CA VAL A 20 3.78 3.14 9.21
C VAL A 20 3.63 4.65 9.10
N ILE A 21 3.21 5.09 7.91
CA ILE A 21 2.91 6.49 7.62
C ILE A 21 1.46 6.58 7.17
N VAL A 22 0.70 7.47 7.81
CA VAL A 22 -0.65 7.84 7.38
C VAL A 22 -0.57 9.05 6.46
N HIS A 23 -1.36 9.00 5.38
CA HIS A 23 -1.43 10.05 4.37
C HIS A 23 -2.86 10.51 4.16
N ASP A 24 -3.03 11.79 3.89
CA ASP A 24 -4.29 12.34 3.39
C ASP A 24 -4.32 12.30 1.86
N GLN A 25 -5.51 12.07 1.28
CA GLN A 25 -5.69 12.26 -0.16
C GLN A 25 -5.54 13.74 -0.50
N PHE A 26 -4.69 14.08 -1.47
CA PHE A 26 -4.51 15.47 -1.91
C PHE A 26 -5.00 15.72 -3.33
N MET A 27 -5.06 14.68 -4.17
CA MET A 27 -5.48 14.82 -5.57
C MET A 27 -6.29 13.62 -6.04
N ARG A 28 -7.25 13.89 -6.94
CA ARG A 28 -7.91 12.88 -7.76
C ARG A 28 -7.77 13.25 -9.23
N LYS A 29 -7.11 12.41 -10.03
CA LYS A 29 -6.82 12.74 -11.44
C LYS A 29 -6.65 11.51 -12.33
N ASN A 30 -6.99 11.66 -13.61
CA ASN A 30 -6.90 10.61 -14.64
C ASN A 30 -5.50 10.54 -15.30
N ILE A 31 -4.46 10.58 -14.47
CA ILE A 31 -3.06 10.47 -14.89
C ILE A 31 -2.45 9.21 -14.30
N ASP A 32 -1.48 8.65 -14.99
CA ASP A 32 -0.71 7.50 -14.54
C ASP A 32 0.71 7.64 -15.09
N ALA A 33 1.63 8.04 -14.22
CA ALA A 33 2.99 8.36 -14.63
C ALA A 33 3.83 7.10 -14.94
N LEU A 34 3.39 5.91 -14.51
CA LEU A 34 4.11 4.65 -14.75
C LEU A 34 3.58 3.91 -15.98
N VAL A 35 2.27 3.89 -16.20
CA VAL A 35 1.63 3.15 -17.29
C VAL A 35 1.37 4.03 -18.52
N MET A 36 0.96 5.29 -18.33
CA MET A 36 0.63 6.22 -19.42
C MET A 36 1.35 7.57 -19.29
N PRO A 37 2.70 7.57 -19.24
CA PRO A 37 3.47 8.78 -19.02
C PRO A 37 3.12 9.85 -20.06
N GLY A 38 2.87 11.05 -19.56
CA GLY A 38 2.57 12.22 -20.37
C GLY A 38 1.13 12.35 -20.84
N GLN A 39 0.20 11.50 -20.37
CA GLN A 39 -1.18 11.47 -20.87
C GLN A 39 -2.24 11.67 -19.77
N TYR A 40 -3.40 12.22 -20.16
CA TYR A 40 -4.63 12.30 -19.35
C TYR A 40 -5.66 11.28 -19.84
N LYS A 41 -5.25 10.01 -19.96
CA LYS A 41 -6.08 8.94 -20.53
C LYS A 41 -6.24 7.72 -19.63
N SER A 42 -5.63 7.73 -18.45
CA SER A 42 -5.84 6.65 -17.50
C SER A 42 -7.25 6.73 -16.90
N HIS A 43 -7.63 5.70 -16.16
CA HIS A 43 -8.76 5.80 -15.26
C HIS A 43 -8.43 6.73 -14.08
N MET A 44 -9.42 7.00 -13.23
CA MET A 44 -9.27 7.99 -12.16
C MET A 44 -8.48 7.45 -10.98
N HIS A 45 -7.37 8.07 -10.62
CA HIS A 45 -6.60 7.70 -9.44
C HIS A 45 -6.82 8.67 -8.28
N SER A 46 -6.75 8.12 -7.05
CA SER A 46 -6.65 8.88 -5.80
C SER A 46 -5.18 8.91 -5.36
N PHE A 47 -4.63 10.10 -5.14
CA PHE A 47 -3.20 10.34 -4.89
C PHE A 47 -2.92 10.78 -3.44
N PHE A 48 -1.78 10.29 -2.93
CA PHE A 48 -1.24 10.48 -1.59
C PHE A 48 0.28 10.70 -1.67
N GLY A 49 0.89 11.29 -0.65
CA GLY A 49 2.31 11.60 -0.62
C GLY A 49 2.62 12.95 -1.26
N SER A 50 3.70 13.03 -2.05
CA SER A 50 4.18 14.30 -2.63
C SER A 50 3.25 14.86 -3.71
N ASP A 51 2.95 16.16 -3.60
CA ASP A 51 2.16 16.93 -4.56
C ASP A 51 2.91 17.32 -5.84
N ALA A 52 4.21 17.03 -5.92
CA ALA A 52 5.04 17.28 -7.11
C ALA A 52 4.76 16.30 -8.27
N ILE A 53 3.92 15.29 -8.06
CA ILE A 53 3.49 14.37 -9.11
C ILE A 53 2.74 15.11 -10.23
N THR A 54 3.04 14.73 -11.47
CA THR A 54 2.33 15.17 -12.66
C THR A 54 1.99 13.96 -13.54
N LYS A 55 1.53 14.20 -14.77
CA LYS A 55 1.33 13.13 -15.76
C LYS A 55 2.64 12.47 -16.19
N ASP A 56 3.78 13.14 -16.01
CA ASP A 56 5.10 12.66 -16.40
C ASP A 56 5.78 12.01 -15.19
N LYS A 57 6.54 10.91 -15.39
CA LYS A 57 7.25 10.21 -14.32
C LYS A 57 8.30 11.12 -13.67
N PRO A 58 8.14 11.51 -12.38
CA PRO A 58 9.15 12.30 -11.70
C PRO A 58 10.32 11.42 -11.24
N THR A 59 11.49 12.05 -11.06
CA THR A 59 12.58 11.50 -10.25
C THR A 59 12.29 11.66 -8.75
N SER A 60 12.99 10.93 -7.89
CA SER A 60 12.91 11.14 -6.45
C SER A 60 13.27 12.58 -6.07
N ALA A 61 14.30 13.15 -6.72
CA ALA A 61 14.71 14.53 -6.47
C ALA A 61 13.62 15.57 -6.83
N GLN A 62 12.81 15.30 -7.87
CA GLN A 62 11.67 16.16 -8.22
C GLN A 62 10.54 16.03 -7.19
N LEU A 63 10.22 14.81 -6.77
CA LEU A 63 9.23 14.57 -5.72
C LEU A 63 9.59 15.27 -4.40
N GLN A 64 10.88 15.26 -4.07
CA GLN A 64 11.47 15.89 -2.89
C GLN A 64 11.39 17.43 -2.86
N GLN A 65 11.01 18.08 -3.97
CA GLN A 65 10.73 19.52 -4.01
C GLN A 65 9.26 19.86 -3.66
N GLY A 66 8.39 18.86 -3.55
CA GLY A 66 6.97 19.04 -3.24
C GLY A 66 6.67 19.15 -1.74
N CYS A 67 5.39 19.17 -1.43
CA CYS A 67 4.84 19.01 -0.09
C CYS A 67 4.30 17.58 0.08
N ALA A 68 4.48 16.99 1.27
CA ALA A 68 4.10 15.61 1.56
C ALA A 68 2.73 15.57 2.22
N SER A 69 1.82 14.72 1.69
CA SER A 69 0.53 14.49 2.33
C SER A 69 0.58 13.56 3.55
N GLY A 70 1.74 12.95 3.80
CA GLY A 70 2.01 11.99 4.86
C GLY A 70 2.59 12.60 6.13
N GLU A 71 2.40 11.94 7.27
CA GLU A 71 2.84 12.39 8.59
C GLU A 71 4.37 12.30 8.87
N ASN A 72 5.17 11.93 7.87
CA ASN A 72 6.65 11.89 7.95
C ASN A 72 7.26 12.87 6.94
N PRO A 73 7.94 13.95 7.40
CA PRO A 73 8.52 14.95 6.51
C PRO A 73 9.72 14.44 5.70
N ASN A 74 10.21 13.23 5.97
CA ASN A 74 11.31 12.62 5.23
C ASN A 74 10.83 11.69 4.09
N ASP A 75 9.52 11.47 3.97
CA ASP A 75 8.91 10.67 2.91
C ASP A 75 8.14 11.57 1.94
N LEU A 76 8.78 11.93 0.83
CA LEU A 76 8.16 12.66 -0.28
C LEU A 76 7.84 11.70 -1.43
N SER A 77 7.71 10.40 -1.14
CA SER A 77 7.21 9.47 -2.14
C SER A 77 5.79 9.82 -2.55
N VAL A 78 5.37 9.35 -3.73
CA VAL A 78 3.98 9.46 -4.17
C VAL A 78 3.37 8.08 -4.31
N TYR A 79 2.11 7.99 -3.92
CA TYR A 79 1.32 6.77 -3.90
C TYR A 79 -0.02 7.03 -4.56
N TRP A 80 -0.50 6.10 -5.39
CA TRP A 80 -1.86 6.19 -5.90
C TRP A 80 -2.51 4.83 -6.09
N VAL A 81 -3.84 4.85 -6.10
CA VAL A 81 -4.71 3.69 -6.31
C VAL A 81 -5.92 4.09 -7.15
N PRO A 82 -6.61 3.14 -7.82
CA PRO A 82 -7.89 3.39 -8.45
C PRO A 82 -8.89 4.03 -7.49
N THR A 83 -9.61 5.04 -7.97
CA THR A 83 -10.63 5.71 -7.15
C THR A 83 -11.80 4.76 -6.94
N LEU A 84 -12.20 4.55 -5.69
CA LEU A 84 -13.38 3.77 -5.33
C LEU A 84 -14.63 4.62 -5.50
N TYR A 85 -15.67 4.03 -6.10
CA TYR A 85 -16.97 4.65 -6.28
C TYR A 85 -18.08 3.81 -5.66
N HIS A 86 -19.06 4.49 -5.07
CA HIS A 86 -20.38 3.95 -4.85
C HIS A 86 -21.18 4.07 -6.15
N VAL A 87 -21.81 2.99 -6.59
CA VAL A 87 -22.58 2.91 -7.83
C VAL A 87 -24.07 2.79 -7.53
N SER A 88 -24.85 3.72 -8.08
CA SER A 88 -26.31 3.69 -8.02
C SER A 88 -26.89 4.01 -9.40
N GLY A 89 -27.36 2.96 -10.10
CA GLY A 89 -27.74 3.07 -11.50
C GLY A 89 -26.54 3.49 -12.37
N SER A 90 -26.66 4.62 -13.08
CA SER A 90 -25.57 5.21 -13.86
C SER A 90 -24.70 6.19 -13.06
N SER A 91 -25.09 6.51 -11.83
CA SER A 91 -24.38 7.46 -10.96
C SER A 91 -23.20 6.81 -10.26
N ARG A 92 -22.09 7.55 -10.19
CA ARG A 92 -20.86 7.16 -9.52
C ARG A 92 -20.48 8.27 -8.54
N THR A 93 -20.48 7.94 -7.25
CA THR A 93 -20.10 8.87 -6.16
C THR A 93 -18.78 8.43 -5.58
N GLU A 94 -17.78 9.32 -5.56
CA GLU A 94 -16.45 9.01 -5.02
C GLU A 94 -16.54 8.62 -3.54
N ILE A 95 -15.75 7.61 -3.17
CA ILE A 95 -15.52 7.20 -1.80
C ILE A 95 -14.07 7.53 -1.47
N VAL A 96 -13.88 8.65 -0.76
CA VAL A 96 -12.56 9.05 -0.26
C VAL A 96 -12.14 8.09 0.86
N PRO A 97 -10.92 7.54 0.85
CA PRO A 97 -10.42 6.77 1.98
C PRO A 97 -10.51 7.57 3.28
N GLN A 98 -11.05 6.95 4.33
CA GLN A 98 -10.96 7.51 5.68
C GLN A 98 -9.51 7.50 6.16
N ARG A 99 -8.75 6.47 5.77
CA ARG A 99 -7.34 6.33 6.12
C ARG A 99 -6.58 5.59 5.04
N PHE A 100 -5.53 6.21 4.52
CA PHE A 100 -4.52 5.56 3.70
C PHE A 100 -3.24 5.42 4.52
N SER A 101 -2.67 4.21 4.57
CA SER A 101 -1.43 3.96 5.32
C SER A 101 -0.46 3.14 4.50
N THR A 102 0.80 3.60 4.46
CA THR A 102 1.92 2.85 3.90
C THR A 102 2.68 2.19 5.03
N TYR A 103 2.82 0.88 4.93
CA TYR A 103 3.65 0.09 5.84
C TYR A 103 4.91 -0.32 5.12
N TYR A 104 6.06 -0.13 5.74
CA TYR A 104 7.32 -0.70 5.30
C TYR A 104 7.66 -1.82 6.26
N GLU A 105 7.54 -3.05 5.79
CA GLU A 105 7.61 -4.27 6.58
C GLU A 105 8.84 -5.08 6.17
N ASN A 106 9.10 -6.19 6.88
CA ASN A 106 10.21 -7.10 6.59
C ASN A 106 11.59 -6.41 6.53
N ILE A 107 11.76 -5.29 7.23
CA ILE A 107 12.99 -4.49 7.20
C ILE A 107 14.19 -5.35 7.66
N LEU A 108 13.97 -6.27 8.61
CA LEU A 108 14.97 -7.24 9.08
C LEU A 108 15.56 -8.15 7.98
N TYR A 109 14.84 -8.33 6.88
CA TYR A 109 15.26 -9.15 5.76
C TYR A 109 15.81 -8.33 4.59
N ALA A 110 15.76 -7.00 4.68
CA ALA A 110 16.35 -6.13 3.69
C ALA A 110 17.88 -6.16 3.79
N ASP A 111 18.55 -6.01 2.66
CA ASP A 111 20.01 -5.82 2.55
C ASP A 111 20.38 -4.50 1.87
N ALA A 112 19.39 -3.70 1.45
CA ALA A 112 19.57 -2.34 0.96
C ALA A 112 18.39 -1.42 1.37
N PRO A 113 18.61 -0.10 1.47
CA PRO A 113 17.53 0.87 1.51
C PRO A 113 16.78 0.90 0.16
N ILE A 114 15.60 1.53 0.14
CA ILE A 114 14.84 1.73 -1.11
C ILE A 114 15.64 2.68 -2.02
N PRO A 115 16.03 2.27 -3.24
CA PRO A 115 16.84 3.11 -4.13
C PRO A 115 16.10 4.36 -4.57
N GLN A 116 16.83 5.46 -4.78
CA GLN A 116 16.28 6.62 -5.50
C GLN A 116 15.80 6.21 -6.90
N ASP A 117 14.79 6.90 -7.42
CA ASP A 117 14.11 6.69 -8.70
C ASP A 117 13.41 5.34 -8.85
N PHE A 118 13.41 4.51 -7.80
CA PHE A 118 12.66 3.26 -7.75
C PHE A 118 11.16 3.53 -7.83
N SER A 119 10.48 2.70 -8.62
CA SER A 119 9.03 2.73 -8.76
C SER A 119 8.49 1.33 -8.94
N ALA A 120 7.31 1.04 -8.43
CA ALA A 120 6.68 -0.26 -8.56
C ALA A 120 5.16 -0.15 -8.66
N ILE A 121 4.57 -1.18 -9.26
CA ILE A 121 3.12 -1.39 -9.31
C ILE A 121 2.82 -2.73 -8.62
N ALA A 122 1.82 -2.76 -7.77
CA ALA A 122 1.29 -3.96 -7.12
C ALA A 122 -0.16 -4.19 -7.54
N GLY A 123 -0.56 -5.44 -7.77
CA GLY A 123 -1.89 -5.76 -8.32
C GLY A 123 -1.94 -5.64 -9.84
N SER A 124 -3.15 -5.49 -10.39
CA SER A 124 -3.34 -5.44 -11.85
C SER A 124 -4.60 -4.65 -12.20
N ALA A 125 -4.47 -3.62 -13.04
CA ALA A 125 -5.61 -2.85 -13.54
C ALA A 125 -6.53 -3.63 -14.49
N LEU A 126 -6.05 -4.76 -15.03
CA LEU A 126 -6.78 -5.57 -16.02
C LEU A 126 -7.45 -6.79 -15.39
N ALA A 127 -7.16 -7.08 -14.13
CA ALA A 127 -7.66 -8.29 -13.48
C ALA A 127 -9.18 -8.24 -13.33
N SER A 128 -9.84 -9.28 -13.83
CA SER A 128 -11.29 -9.44 -13.79
C SER A 128 -11.77 -10.53 -12.82
N SER A 129 -10.84 -11.34 -12.29
CA SER A 129 -11.11 -12.47 -11.41
C SER A 129 -9.96 -12.75 -10.44
N GLN A 130 -10.22 -13.51 -9.37
CA GLN A 130 -9.20 -13.91 -8.39
C GLN A 130 -8.07 -14.73 -9.02
N ALA A 131 -8.36 -15.52 -10.06
CA ALA A 131 -7.40 -16.40 -10.72
C ALA A 131 -6.32 -15.63 -11.50
N GLU A 132 -6.58 -14.38 -11.87
CA GLU A 132 -5.63 -13.50 -12.58
C GLU A 132 -4.65 -12.80 -11.63
N LEU A 133 -4.79 -12.99 -10.32
CA LEU A 133 -3.99 -12.33 -9.30
C LEU A 133 -3.04 -13.32 -8.60
N ASP A 134 -1.77 -12.92 -8.44
CA ASP A 134 -0.86 -13.66 -7.57
C ASP A 134 -1.20 -13.39 -6.09
N SER A 135 -2.06 -14.24 -5.57
CA SER A 135 -2.58 -14.15 -4.20
C SER A 135 -1.52 -14.41 -3.14
N LYS A 136 -0.42 -15.09 -3.48
CA LYS A 136 0.65 -15.42 -2.51
C LYS A 136 1.61 -14.26 -2.33
N THR A 137 1.91 -13.55 -3.41
CA THR A 137 2.87 -12.45 -3.37
C THR A 137 2.15 -11.12 -3.15
N VAL A 138 1.25 -10.69 -4.03
CA VAL A 138 0.53 -9.41 -3.91
C VAL A 138 -0.37 -9.40 -2.67
N GLY A 139 -1.01 -10.53 -2.37
CA GLY A 139 -1.95 -10.69 -1.26
C GLY A 139 -3.06 -9.64 -1.24
N LEU A 140 -3.51 -9.23 -2.44
CA LEU A 140 -4.64 -8.31 -2.60
C LEU A 140 -5.86 -8.88 -1.87
N SER A 141 -6.39 -8.10 -0.94
CA SER A 141 -7.60 -8.47 -0.21
C SER A 141 -8.54 -7.29 0.02
N TRP A 142 -9.83 -7.59 0.11
CA TRP A 142 -10.88 -6.71 0.61
C TRP A 142 -11.59 -7.41 1.77
N PHE A 143 -11.78 -6.73 2.89
CA PHE A 143 -12.46 -7.32 4.05
C PHE A 143 -13.10 -6.25 4.91
N CYS A 144 -14.00 -6.66 5.77
CA CYS A 144 -14.60 -5.78 6.76
C CYS A 144 -13.79 -5.87 8.06
N GLU A 145 -13.30 -4.73 8.55
CA GLU A 145 -12.48 -4.69 9.76
C GLU A 145 -13.29 -5.16 10.98
N GLY A 146 -12.85 -6.27 11.59
CA GLY A 146 -13.49 -6.82 12.79
C GLY A 146 -14.70 -7.71 12.53
N ASP A 147 -15.10 -7.93 11.27
CA ASP A 147 -16.19 -8.83 10.91
C ASP A 147 -15.66 -10.17 10.39
N ASP A 148 -16.42 -11.24 10.62
CA ASP A 148 -16.17 -12.54 10.00
C ASP A 148 -16.51 -12.51 8.51
N ALA A 149 -15.70 -13.19 7.70
CA ALA A 149 -15.98 -13.39 6.28
C ALA A 149 -16.50 -14.81 6.02
N PRO A 150 -17.40 -15.01 5.03
CA PRO A 150 -17.75 -16.34 4.56
C PRO A 150 -16.50 -17.13 4.13
N ALA A 151 -16.47 -18.43 4.42
CA ALA A 151 -15.29 -19.28 4.17
C ALA A 151 -14.93 -19.39 2.67
N ASP A 152 -15.91 -19.20 1.79
CA ASP A 152 -15.79 -19.27 0.33
C ASP A 152 -15.54 -17.90 -0.32
N LYS A 153 -15.43 -16.83 0.47
CA LYS A 153 -15.19 -15.48 -0.05
C LYS A 153 -13.79 -15.37 -0.64
N GLU A 154 -13.70 -15.03 -1.93
CA GLU A 154 -12.43 -14.76 -2.59
C GLU A 154 -11.73 -13.53 -1.98
N ALA A 155 -10.44 -13.61 -1.70
CA ALA A 155 -9.69 -12.56 -1.02
C ALA A 155 -9.85 -11.18 -1.69
N ALA A 156 -9.72 -11.11 -3.02
CA ALA A 156 -9.79 -9.89 -3.81
C ALA A 156 -11.21 -9.49 -4.25
N ALA A 157 -12.26 -10.23 -3.87
CA ALA A 157 -13.65 -9.81 -4.08
C ALA A 157 -14.10 -8.79 -3.02
N PHE A 158 -14.96 -7.84 -3.36
CA PHE A 158 -15.61 -7.00 -2.34
C PHE A 158 -16.49 -7.85 -1.40
N PRO A 159 -16.67 -7.46 -0.13
CA PRO A 159 -17.65 -8.08 0.76
C PRO A 159 -19.09 -7.96 0.22
N THR A 160 -19.86 -9.02 0.38
CA THR A 160 -21.28 -9.09 -0.06
C THR A 160 -22.26 -8.52 0.96
N SER A 161 -21.77 -7.96 2.06
CA SER A 161 -22.59 -7.27 3.05
C SER A 161 -21.83 -6.09 3.64
N THR A 162 -22.58 -5.13 4.18
CA THR A 162 -22.00 -3.93 4.78
C THR A 162 -21.12 -4.25 5.98
N CYS A 163 -19.92 -3.67 5.96
CA CYS A 163 -19.00 -3.73 7.08
C CYS A 163 -19.56 -2.99 8.30
N SER A 164 -19.45 -3.58 9.49
CA SER A 164 -19.89 -2.95 10.75
C SER A 164 -19.09 -1.68 11.08
N THR A 165 -17.82 -1.65 10.66
CA THR A 165 -16.88 -0.55 10.88
C THR A 165 -16.42 0.06 9.56
N HIS A 166 -15.45 -0.56 8.89
CA HIS A 166 -14.75 -0.06 7.72
C HIS A 166 -14.56 -1.18 6.71
N LEU A 167 -14.73 -0.82 5.44
CA LEU A 167 -14.19 -1.64 4.36
C LEU A 167 -12.69 -1.39 4.29
N GLN A 168 -11.90 -2.45 4.32
CA GLN A 168 -10.45 -2.38 4.24
C GLN A 168 -9.93 -3.13 3.02
N THR A 169 -8.89 -2.58 2.40
CA THR A 169 -8.08 -3.30 1.41
C THR A 169 -6.60 -3.24 1.75
N ILE A 170 -5.91 -4.33 1.41
CA ILE A 170 -4.47 -4.49 1.58
C ILE A 170 -3.89 -5.06 0.29
N LEU A 171 -2.72 -4.56 -0.10
CA LEU A 171 -1.89 -5.11 -1.17
C LEU A 171 -0.41 -4.82 -0.88
N MET A 172 0.45 -5.75 -1.28
CA MET A 172 1.89 -5.71 -1.02
C MET A 172 2.67 -5.53 -2.31
N PHE A 173 3.73 -4.73 -2.24
CA PHE A 173 4.61 -4.44 -3.36
C PHE A 173 5.76 -5.46 -3.46
N PRO A 174 6.42 -5.53 -4.64
CA PRO A 174 7.70 -6.20 -4.81
C PRO A 174 8.76 -5.71 -3.82
N ASP A 175 9.64 -6.60 -3.35
CA ASP A 175 10.69 -6.29 -2.38
C ASP A 175 12.10 -6.70 -2.83
N CYS A 176 12.27 -7.22 -4.05
CA CYS A 176 13.56 -7.45 -4.68
C CYS A 176 13.78 -6.46 -5.82
N VAL A 177 14.93 -5.78 -5.84
CA VAL A 177 15.27 -4.75 -6.83
C VAL A 177 16.61 -5.05 -7.50
N GLU A 178 16.63 -4.97 -8.83
CA GLU A 178 17.86 -5.03 -9.62
C GLU A 178 18.60 -3.68 -9.51
N PRO A 179 19.85 -3.63 -9.00
CA PRO A 179 20.52 -2.37 -8.70
C PRO A 179 20.75 -1.44 -9.91
N SER A 180 20.84 -1.98 -11.13
CA SER A 180 21.17 -1.22 -12.33
C SER A 180 19.93 -0.70 -13.08
N SER A 181 18.89 -1.51 -13.18
CA SER A 181 17.68 -1.19 -13.96
C SER A 181 16.53 -0.68 -13.10
N LEU A 182 16.60 -0.90 -11.77
CA LEU A 182 15.52 -0.70 -10.81
C LEU A 182 14.27 -1.54 -11.10
N ASN A 183 14.40 -2.61 -11.91
CA ASN A 183 13.36 -3.62 -12.06
C ASN A 183 13.08 -4.30 -10.73
N ALA A 184 11.81 -4.67 -10.52
CA ALA A 184 11.34 -5.21 -9.26
C ALA A 184 10.70 -6.59 -9.43
N THR A 185 10.85 -7.44 -8.42
CA THR A 185 10.09 -8.69 -8.28
C THR A 185 9.83 -9.00 -6.81
N TYR A 186 8.94 -9.95 -6.54
CA TYR A 186 8.65 -10.40 -5.19
C TYR A 186 9.70 -11.41 -4.73
N SER A 187 10.13 -11.31 -3.48
CA SER A 187 10.98 -12.32 -2.87
C SER A 187 10.29 -13.68 -2.83
N ALA A 188 11.06 -14.74 -3.12
CA ALA A 188 10.55 -16.10 -3.19
C ALA A 188 11.62 -17.14 -2.83
N SER A 189 11.20 -18.21 -2.16
CA SER A 189 12.07 -19.35 -1.83
C SER A 189 12.63 -20.08 -3.06
N SER A 190 11.97 -19.93 -4.21
CA SER A 190 12.43 -20.50 -5.49
C SER A 190 13.76 -19.92 -5.98
N PHE A 191 14.15 -18.71 -5.56
CA PHE A 191 15.43 -18.10 -5.96
C PHE A 191 16.65 -18.74 -5.28
N ARG A 192 16.46 -19.42 -4.14
CA ARG A 192 17.53 -20.15 -3.42
C ARG A 192 18.75 -19.30 -3.02
N THR A 193 18.56 -17.99 -2.91
CA THR A 193 19.53 -17.04 -2.33
C THR A 193 19.19 -16.79 -0.86
N THR A 194 20.15 -16.27 -0.10
CA THR A 194 19.96 -15.96 1.33
C THR A 194 18.93 -14.86 1.57
N ASN A 195 18.83 -13.89 0.65
CA ASN A 195 17.87 -12.80 0.72
C ASN A 195 16.55 -13.10 0.02
N TYR A 196 16.39 -14.28 -0.61
CA TYR A 196 15.20 -14.68 -1.36
C TYR A 196 14.92 -13.81 -2.60
N CYS A 197 15.95 -13.17 -3.17
CA CYS A 197 15.88 -12.41 -4.41
C CYS A 197 16.69 -13.09 -5.54
N PRO A 198 16.47 -12.74 -6.82
CA PRO A 198 17.35 -13.20 -7.89
C PRO A 198 18.83 -12.90 -7.58
N ALA A 199 19.75 -13.72 -8.10
CA ALA A 199 21.18 -13.54 -7.83
C ALA A 199 21.66 -12.14 -8.27
N GLY A 200 22.33 -11.41 -7.36
CA GLY A 200 22.80 -10.04 -7.60
C GLY A 200 21.76 -8.94 -7.38
N TRP A 201 20.53 -9.29 -6.99
CA TRP A 201 19.49 -8.33 -6.64
C TRP A 201 19.48 -8.08 -5.14
N ASN A 202 19.09 -6.86 -4.77
CA ASN A 202 18.96 -6.44 -3.37
C ASN A 202 17.52 -6.66 -2.90
N ARG A 203 17.36 -6.99 -1.62
CA ARG A 203 16.08 -6.96 -0.93
C ARG A 203 15.91 -5.63 -0.19
N ILE A 204 14.78 -4.97 -0.42
CA ILE A 204 14.44 -3.69 0.21
C ILE A 204 13.30 -3.87 1.23
N PRO A 205 13.07 -2.90 2.14
CA PRO A 205 11.86 -2.88 2.95
C PRO A 205 10.60 -3.04 2.10
N ARG A 206 9.71 -3.96 2.50
CA ARG A 206 8.54 -4.30 1.71
C ARG A 206 7.43 -3.31 1.96
N LEU A 207 7.06 -2.55 0.93
CA LEU A 207 5.92 -1.64 0.98
C LEU A 207 4.60 -2.42 0.93
N ARG A 208 3.65 -2.02 1.78
CA ARG A 208 2.26 -2.50 1.78
C ARG A 208 1.32 -1.31 1.93
N PHE A 209 0.29 -1.28 1.09
CA PHE A 209 -0.83 -0.35 1.27
C PHE A 209 -1.87 -0.97 2.19
N SER A 210 -2.42 -0.15 3.07
CA SER A 210 -3.55 -0.48 3.92
C SER A 210 -4.55 0.67 3.89
N ILE A 211 -5.70 0.45 3.29
CA ILE A 211 -6.65 1.52 2.97
C ILE A 211 -7.99 1.19 3.62
N ARG A 212 -8.55 2.14 4.38
CA ARG A 212 -9.85 2.01 5.03
C ARG A 212 -10.83 3.03 4.46
N TYR A 213 -12.04 2.56 4.20
CA TYR A 213 -13.18 3.35 3.74
C TYR A 213 -14.30 3.25 4.78
N ASP A 214 -14.84 4.39 5.18
CA ASP A 214 -16.03 4.46 6.03
C ASP A 214 -17.27 4.64 5.16
N LEU A 215 -17.97 3.53 4.92
CA LEU A 215 -19.11 3.50 4.01
C LEU A 215 -20.42 3.88 4.70
N ARG A 216 -20.46 3.93 6.03
CA ARG A 216 -21.71 4.07 6.81
C ARG A 216 -22.44 5.39 6.54
N LYS A 217 -21.71 6.44 6.17
CA LYS A 217 -22.30 7.73 5.78
C LYS A 217 -22.77 7.77 4.32
N ILE A 218 -22.15 6.99 3.44
CA ILE A 218 -22.42 6.98 1.99
C ILE A 218 -23.53 5.98 1.67
N LEU A 219 -23.58 4.89 2.43
CA LEU A 219 -24.51 3.76 2.33
C LEU A 219 -25.20 3.56 3.70
N PRO A 220 -26.06 4.49 4.16
CA PRO A 220 -26.67 4.41 5.48
C PRO A 220 -27.60 3.20 5.65
N ASP A 221 -28.23 2.75 4.57
CA ASP A 221 -29.08 1.55 4.56
C ASP A 221 -28.28 0.25 4.37
N GLY A 222 -26.97 0.36 4.16
CA GLY A 222 -26.09 -0.75 3.84
C GLY A 222 -26.41 -1.45 2.52
N TRP A 223 -25.93 -2.69 2.40
CA TRP A 223 -26.15 -3.59 1.28
C TRP A 223 -26.07 -5.04 1.76
N SER A 224 -26.73 -5.93 1.01
CA SER A 224 -26.61 -7.37 1.11
C SER A 224 -26.70 -7.96 -0.30
N GLY A 225 -25.81 -8.89 -0.63
CA GLY A 225 -25.64 -9.42 -1.98
C GLY A 225 -24.58 -8.66 -2.78
N ALA A 226 -24.92 -8.27 -4.01
CA ALA A 226 -23.98 -7.60 -4.90
C ALA A 226 -23.51 -6.25 -4.30
N PRO A 227 -22.19 -6.02 -4.17
CA PRO A 227 -21.68 -4.79 -3.60
C PRO A 227 -21.95 -3.61 -4.55
N PRO A 228 -22.49 -2.48 -4.07
CA PRO A 228 -22.72 -1.29 -4.89
C PRO A 228 -21.41 -0.48 -5.06
N LEU A 229 -20.31 -1.17 -5.35
CA LEU A 229 -18.95 -0.63 -5.36
C LEU A 229 -18.27 -0.95 -6.69
N GLU A 230 -17.52 0.01 -7.22
CA GLU A 230 -16.74 -0.12 -8.44
C GLU A 230 -15.42 0.66 -8.27
N LEU A 231 -14.31 0.10 -8.71
CA LEU A 231 -13.07 0.86 -8.86
C LEU A 231 -13.11 1.56 -10.21
N SER A 232 -12.48 2.72 -10.34
CA SER A 232 -12.31 3.37 -11.65
C SER A 232 -11.68 2.47 -12.73
N SER A 233 -10.91 1.47 -12.32
CA SER A 233 -10.29 0.45 -13.18
C SER A 233 -11.19 -0.75 -13.48
N GLY A 234 -12.36 -0.86 -12.83
CA GLY A 234 -13.33 -1.94 -13.01
C GLY A 234 -13.68 -2.67 -11.70
N PRO A 235 -13.74 -4.02 -11.69
CA PRO A 235 -14.16 -4.79 -10.52
C PRO A 235 -13.11 -4.73 -9.38
N SER A 236 -13.44 -5.24 -8.19
CA SER A 236 -12.52 -5.26 -7.03
C SER A 236 -11.16 -5.90 -7.31
N TYR A 237 -11.11 -6.87 -8.24
CA TYR A 237 -9.89 -7.54 -8.67
C TYR A 237 -8.92 -6.62 -9.41
N SER A 238 -9.43 -5.54 -10.03
CA SER A 238 -8.63 -4.55 -10.75
C SER A 238 -7.85 -3.60 -9.81
N MET A 239 -7.96 -3.80 -8.50
CA MET A 239 -7.24 -3.04 -7.51
C MET A 239 -5.73 -3.16 -7.74
N HIS A 240 -5.08 -2.01 -7.77
CA HIS A 240 -3.65 -1.91 -7.82
C HIS A 240 -3.21 -0.70 -7.02
N GLY A 241 -1.91 -0.64 -6.78
CA GLY A 241 -1.27 0.48 -6.16
C GLY A 241 0.03 0.76 -6.87
N ASP A 242 0.34 2.03 -6.95
CA ASP A 242 1.51 2.54 -7.61
C ASP A 242 2.32 3.36 -6.64
N PHE A 243 3.63 3.29 -6.82
CA PHE A 243 4.60 3.90 -5.94
C PHE A 243 5.76 4.45 -6.75
N ILE A 244 6.16 5.68 -6.45
CA ILE A 244 7.46 6.24 -6.85
C ILE A 244 8.15 6.72 -5.58
N ASN A 245 9.36 6.23 -5.36
CA ASN A 245 10.15 6.57 -4.18
C ASN A 245 10.49 8.06 -4.19
N GLY A 246 10.27 8.71 -3.05
CA GLY A 246 10.70 10.08 -2.76
C GLY A 246 11.22 10.21 -1.34
N TRP A 247 11.52 9.09 -0.66
CA TRP A 247 12.27 9.12 0.58
C TRP A 247 13.60 9.83 0.37
N PHE A 248 13.99 10.68 1.32
CA PHE A 248 15.36 11.16 1.37
C PHE A 248 16.31 10.02 1.74
N GLU A 249 17.49 10.00 1.14
CA GLU A 249 18.45 8.91 1.27
C GLU A 249 18.85 8.63 2.72
N ASP A 250 19.03 9.68 3.52
CA ASP A 250 19.37 9.57 4.95
C ASP A 250 18.24 8.90 5.74
N ALA A 251 16.98 9.23 5.45
CA ALA A 251 15.85 8.61 6.11
C ALA A 251 15.58 7.18 5.62
N ALA A 252 15.79 6.89 4.33
CA ALA A 252 15.74 5.52 3.79
C ALA A 252 16.83 4.64 4.42
N GLN A 253 18.03 5.19 4.60
CA GLN A 253 19.13 4.54 5.30
C GLN A 253 18.80 4.33 6.78
N ASN A 254 18.22 5.33 7.46
CA ASN A 254 17.78 5.18 8.85
C ASN A 254 16.70 4.09 8.98
N MET A 255 15.71 4.05 8.08
CA MET A 255 14.70 2.98 8.01
C MET A 255 15.36 1.60 7.96
N PHE A 256 16.37 1.45 7.09
CA PHE A 256 17.14 0.22 6.96
C PHE A 256 17.96 -0.09 8.22
N ASP A 257 18.60 0.91 8.84
CA ASP A 257 19.40 0.69 10.05
C ASP A 257 18.55 0.35 11.28
N TYR A 258 17.29 0.79 11.35
CA TYR A 258 16.36 0.41 12.42
C TYR A 258 16.13 -1.10 12.53
N ALA A 259 16.29 -1.85 11.42
CA ALA A 259 16.24 -3.31 11.44
C ALA A 259 17.33 -3.95 12.31
N LYS A 260 18.42 -3.24 12.63
CA LYS A 260 19.50 -3.82 13.43
C LYS A 260 19.15 -3.88 14.92
N ASP A 261 18.23 -3.05 15.41
CA ASP A 261 18.01 -2.85 16.85
C ASP A 261 16.57 -3.04 17.36
N LYS A 262 15.53 -3.05 16.51
CA LYS A 262 14.13 -3.08 17.00
C LYS A 262 13.28 -4.15 16.35
N ARG A 263 12.64 -4.96 17.19
CA ARG A 263 11.67 -6.03 16.85
C ARG A 263 10.21 -5.52 16.85
N GLU A 264 10.01 -4.21 16.92
CA GLU A 264 8.72 -3.53 17.04
C GLU A 264 8.67 -2.30 16.10
N PHE A 265 7.60 -1.50 16.14
CA PHE A 265 7.43 -0.27 15.38
C PHE A 265 8.70 0.62 15.45
N ALA A 266 9.16 1.07 14.28
CA ALA A 266 10.30 1.98 14.14
C ALA A 266 9.84 3.31 13.56
N ARG A 267 10.01 4.39 14.34
CA ARG A 267 9.88 5.75 13.83
C ARG A 267 11.08 6.04 12.93
N VAL A 268 10.84 6.50 11.71
CA VAL A 268 11.92 6.84 10.75
C VAL A 268 12.17 8.33 10.78
N ASP A 269 13.24 8.73 11.46
CA ASP A 269 13.72 10.11 11.54
C ASP A 269 14.71 10.39 10.40
N GLY A 270 14.96 11.67 10.13
CA GLY A 270 15.95 12.11 9.16
C GLY A 270 16.27 13.60 9.33
N ALA A 271 17.08 14.15 8.43
CA ALA A 271 17.52 15.54 8.48
C ALA A 271 16.38 16.56 8.41
N ARG A 272 15.16 16.14 8.02
CA ARG A 272 13.96 17.00 7.94
C ARG A 272 13.04 16.88 9.14
N GLY A 273 13.49 16.17 10.18
CA GLY A 273 12.79 16.06 11.46
C GLY A 273 12.34 14.65 11.78
N ASP A 274 11.59 14.54 12.88
CA ASP A 274 11.13 13.27 13.41
C ASP A 274 10.02 12.68 12.53
N GLY A 275 9.97 11.35 12.42
CA GLY A 275 9.04 10.60 11.54
C GLY A 275 7.56 10.62 11.94
N LYS A 276 7.16 11.51 12.85
CA LYS A 276 5.79 11.78 13.29
C LYS A 276 5.53 13.28 13.49
N SER A 277 6.34 14.14 12.87
CA SER A 277 6.20 15.59 12.98
C SER A 277 4.94 16.13 12.27
N GLY A 278 4.20 15.24 11.59
CA GLY A 278 3.00 15.58 10.84
C GLY A 278 3.31 15.96 9.40
N PRO A 279 2.26 16.20 8.60
CA PRO A 279 2.41 16.57 7.20
C PRO A 279 3.11 17.92 7.03
N THR A 280 3.82 18.10 5.91
CA THR A 280 4.46 19.39 5.59
C THR A 280 3.47 20.43 5.03
N PHE A 281 2.19 20.04 4.86
CA PHE A 281 1.06 20.93 4.61
C PHE A 281 0.07 20.88 5.79
N ARG A 282 -0.61 21.99 6.08
CA ARG A 282 -1.91 21.99 6.76
C ARG A 282 -2.97 22.29 5.71
N ARG A 283 -4.03 21.49 5.62
CA ARG A 283 -5.27 21.94 4.94
C ARG A 283 -5.74 23.20 5.66
N GLU A 284 -5.79 24.31 4.93
CA GLU A 284 -6.72 25.40 5.26
C GLU A 284 -8.16 24.97 4.91
#